data_AF-A0A7S3MV97-F1
#
_entry.id   AF-A0A7S3MV97-F1
#
_cell.length_a   1.000
_cell.length_b   1.000
_cell.length_c   1.000
_cell.angle_alpha   90.00
_cell.angle_beta   90.00
_cell.angle_gamma   90.00
#
_symmetry.space_group_name_H-M   'P 1'
#
loop_
_entity.id
_entity.type
_entity.pdbx_description
1 polymer ?
#
loop_
_entity_poly.entity_id
_entity_poly.type
_entity_poly.pdbx_seq_one_letter_code
_entity_poly.pdbx_strand_id
1 'polypeptide(L)'
;GDTVKTSTLELNASDDRGIEVVREKIKQFAHQKVVVPQGMHKLIILDEADSMTESAQQALRMIMTDYSNTTRFALACNDSSKLIEPIQSRCAIVRFTKLTDEEMLKRLKTVIDSEKYEATADGL
;
A
#
# COMPACT_ATOMS: atom_id res chain seq x y z
N GLY A 1 -2.98 -17.69 -3.77
CA GLY A 1 -4.13 -18.61 -3.64
C GLY A 1 -5.40 -17.82 -3.50
N ASP A 2 -6.55 -18.41 -3.80
CA ASP A 2 -7.84 -17.70 -3.90
C ASP A 2 -8.25 -16.94 -2.62
N THR A 3 -7.88 -17.43 -1.44
CA THR A 3 -8.14 -16.74 -0.17
C THR A 3 -7.48 -15.36 -0.10
N VAL A 4 -6.28 -15.21 -0.67
CA VAL A 4 -5.53 -13.93 -0.67
C VAL A 4 -6.28 -12.88 -1.48
N LYS A 5 -6.88 -13.27 -2.62
CA LYS A 5 -7.66 -12.33 -3.45
C LYS A 5 -8.91 -11.85 -2.74
N THR A 6 -9.52 -12.68 -1.90
CA THR A 6 -10.73 -12.32 -1.14
C THR A 6 -10.44 -11.57 0.16
N SER A 7 -9.23 -11.67 0.70
CA SER A 7 -8.82 -11.03 1.97
C SER A 7 -8.02 -9.76 1.81
N THR A 8 -7.72 -9.36 0.56
CA THR A 8 -6.97 -8.13 0.25
C THR A 8 -7.80 -7.17 -0.59
N LEU A 9 -7.83 -5.90 -0.20
CA LEU A 9 -8.40 -4.81 -0.99
C LEU A 9 -7.27 -3.84 -1.36
N GLU A 10 -7.09 -3.59 -2.65
CA GLU A 10 -6.14 -2.61 -3.18
C GLU A 10 -6.92 -1.42 -3.75
N LEU A 11 -6.50 -0.20 -3.41
CA LEU A 11 -7.09 1.03 -3.89
C LEU A 11 -5.97 2.03 -4.22
N ASN A 12 -6.03 2.65 -5.39
CA ASN A 12 -5.26 3.86 -5.65
C ASN A 12 -6.05 5.07 -5.13
N ALA A 13 -5.48 5.78 -4.16
CA ALA A 13 -6.16 6.90 -3.51
C ALA A 13 -6.22 8.16 -4.39
N SER A 14 -5.48 8.24 -5.50
CA SER A 14 -5.51 9.40 -6.42
C SER A 14 -6.62 9.34 -7.47
N ASP A 15 -7.07 8.14 -7.83
CA ASP A 15 -8.24 7.94 -8.70
C ASP A 15 -9.55 8.02 -7.89
N ASP A 16 -9.58 7.38 -6.71
CA ASP A 16 -10.73 7.29 -5.81
C ASP A 16 -10.68 8.37 -4.69
N ARG A 17 -10.36 9.63 -5.05
CA ARG A 17 -10.10 10.77 -4.11
C ARG A 17 -11.27 11.18 -3.22
N GLY A 18 -12.48 10.69 -3.49
CA GLY A 18 -13.67 11.05 -2.74
C GLY A 18 -13.64 10.49 -1.32
N ILE A 19 -13.89 11.35 -0.33
CA ILE A 19 -14.15 10.92 1.07
C ILE A 19 -15.17 9.78 1.12
N GLU A 20 -16.14 9.79 0.21
CA GLU A 20 -17.21 8.81 0.13
C GLU A 20 -16.72 7.44 -0.33
N VAL A 21 -15.79 7.37 -1.29
CA VAL A 21 -15.21 6.10 -1.74
C VAL A 21 -14.36 5.47 -0.64
N VAL A 22 -13.51 6.27 0.01
CA VAL A 22 -12.71 5.85 1.16
C VAL A 22 -13.61 5.38 2.30
N ARG A 23 -14.66 6.14 2.61
CA ARG A 23 -15.53 5.82 3.74
C ARG A 23 -16.40 4.59 3.48
N GLU A 24 -17.00 4.45 2.30
CA GLU A 24 -17.94 3.36 2.02
C GLU A 24 -17.20 2.07 1.63
N LYS A 25 -16.28 2.13 0.67
CA LYS A 25 -15.62 0.94 0.11
C LYS A 25 -14.72 0.26 1.14
N ILE A 26 -13.88 1.04 1.83
CA ILE A 26 -12.98 0.53 2.88
C ILE A 26 -13.79 0.01 4.07
N LYS A 27 -14.82 0.74 4.50
CA LYS A 27 -15.64 0.31 5.65
C LYS A 27 -16.46 -0.93 5.35
N GLN A 28 -17.02 -1.07 4.15
CA GLN A 28 -17.73 -2.27 3.72
C GLN A 28 -16.80 -3.48 3.71
N PHE A 29 -15.60 -3.34 3.15
CA PHE A 29 -14.61 -4.41 3.16
C PHE A 29 -14.11 -4.74 4.58
N ALA A 30 -13.88 -3.73 5.41
CA ALA A 30 -13.48 -3.91 6.80
C ALA A 30 -14.58 -4.60 7.64
N HIS A 31 -15.86 -4.40 7.31
CA HIS A 31 -16.99 -5.15 7.90
C HIS A 31 -17.14 -6.57 7.38
N GLN A 32 -16.75 -6.83 6.13
CA GLN A 32 -16.99 -8.13 5.50
C GLN A 32 -16.35 -9.24 6.32
N LYS A 33 -17.14 -10.25 6.70
CA LYS A 33 -16.64 -11.44 7.37
C LYS A 33 -15.98 -12.34 6.32
N VAL A 34 -14.66 -12.22 6.22
CA VAL A 34 -13.84 -13.11 5.40
C VAL A 34 -13.21 -14.15 6.32
N VAL A 35 -13.32 -15.42 5.96
CA VAL A 35 -12.63 -16.50 6.67
C VAL A 35 -11.16 -16.44 6.29
N VAL A 36 -10.35 -15.93 7.22
CA VAL A 36 -8.90 -15.94 7.12
C VAL A 36 -8.34 -17.05 8.01
N PRO A 37 -7.22 -17.69 7.64
CA PRO A 37 -6.53 -18.65 8.50
C PRO A 37 -6.23 -18.06 9.89
N GLN A 38 -6.15 -18.92 10.90
CA GLN A 38 -5.87 -18.50 12.27
C GLN A 38 -4.58 -17.67 12.34
N GLY A 39 -4.65 -16.49 12.96
CA GLY A 39 -3.51 -15.56 13.07
C GLY A 39 -3.32 -14.62 11.87
N MET A 40 -4.08 -14.80 10.78
CA MET A 40 -4.09 -13.86 9.66
C MET A 40 -5.18 -12.80 9.82
N HIS A 41 -4.97 -11.67 9.16
CA HIS A 41 -5.92 -10.54 9.11
C HIS A 41 -6.21 -10.23 7.64
N LYS A 42 -7.32 -9.55 7.39
CA LYS A 42 -7.53 -8.89 6.09
C LYS A 42 -6.49 -7.79 5.90
N LEU A 43 -6.18 -7.48 4.65
CA LEU A 43 -5.25 -6.43 4.29
C LEU A 43 -5.92 -5.40 3.39
N ILE A 44 -5.75 -4.12 3.71
CA ILE A 44 -6.13 -3.01 2.84
C ILE A 44 -4.86 -2.29 2.43
N ILE A 45 -4.61 -2.19 1.13
CA ILE A 45 -3.48 -1.50 0.54
C ILE A 45 -4.00 -0.23 -0.11
N LEU A 46 -3.45 0.91 0.31
CA LEU A 46 -3.75 2.22 -0.25
C LEU A 46 -2.47 2.76 -0.87
N ASP A 47 -2.49 2.92 -2.19
CA ASP A 47 -1.42 3.60 -2.92
C ASP A 47 -1.70 5.09 -3.02
N GLU A 48 -0.63 5.90 -3.12
CA GLU A 48 -0.70 7.36 -3.17
C GLU A 48 -1.50 7.98 -2.00
N ALA A 49 -1.35 7.45 -0.79
CA ALA A 49 -2.11 7.90 0.38
C ALA A 49 -1.86 9.38 0.72
N ASP A 50 -0.72 9.95 0.29
CA ASP A 50 -0.39 11.37 0.40
C ASP A 50 -1.17 12.29 -0.56
N SER A 51 -1.90 11.71 -1.52
CA SER A 51 -2.85 12.42 -2.39
C SER A 51 -4.26 12.53 -1.76
N MET A 52 -4.50 11.89 -0.61
CA MET A 52 -5.80 11.94 0.08
C MET A 52 -6.06 13.29 0.74
N THR A 53 -7.30 13.78 0.64
CA THR A 53 -7.76 14.94 1.41
C THR A 53 -7.71 14.65 2.92
N GLU A 54 -7.48 15.69 3.73
CA GLU A 54 -7.41 15.55 5.19
C GLU A 54 -8.68 14.91 5.78
N SER A 55 -9.86 15.26 5.26
CA SER A 55 -11.14 14.69 5.70
C SER A 55 -11.24 13.19 5.40
N ALA A 56 -10.74 12.73 4.25
CA ALA A 56 -10.66 11.31 3.94
C ALA A 56 -9.66 10.58 4.86
N GLN A 57 -8.53 11.21 5.19
CA GLN A 57 -7.58 10.66 6.15
C GLN A 57 -8.17 10.55 7.56
N GLN A 58 -8.97 11.52 8.00
CA GLN A 58 -9.68 11.45 9.29
C GLN A 58 -10.69 10.30 9.32
N ALA A 59 -11.43 10.08 8.22
CA ALA A 59 -12.33 8.94 8.08
C ALA A 59 -11.55 7.60 8.12
N LEU A 60 -10.44 7.52 7.39
CA LEU A 60 -9.56 6.35 7.39
C LEU A 60 -9.04 6.04 8.79
N ARG A 61 -8.56 7.04 9.54
CA ARG A 61 -8.11 6.89 10.94
C ARG A 61 -9.17 6.24 11.83
N MET A 62 -10.43 6.63 11.71
CA MET A 62 -11.52 6.01 12.46
C MET A 62 -11.66 4.53 12.12
N ILE A 63 -11.72 4.21 10.83
CA ILE A 63 -11.84 2.82 10.34
C ILE A 63 -10.64 1.97 10.80
N MET A 64 -9.42 2.50 10.72
CA MET A 64 -8.22 1.80 11.21
C MET A 64 -8.32 1.46 12.69
N THR A 65 -8.94 2.32 13.49
CA THR A 65 -9.12 2.10 14.93
C THR A 65 -10.19 1.04 15.17
N ASP A 66 -11.36 1.18 14.53
CA ASP A 66 -12.52 0.30 14.72
C ASP A 66 -12.24 -1.15 14.29
N TYR A 67 -11.43 -1.35 13.24
CA TYR A 67 -11.17 -2.68 12.66
C TYR A 67 -9.76 -3.24 12.89
N SER A 68 -8.96 -2.62 13.77
CA SER A 68 -7.57 -2.99 14.06
C SER A 68 -7.35 -4.48 14.41
N ASN A 69 -8.34 -5.14 15.01
CA ASN A 69 -8.28 -6.56 15.39
C ASN A 69 -8.54 -7.53 14.23
N THR A 70 -9.09 -7.06 13.10
CA THR A 70 -9.53 -7.93 11.99
C THR A 70 -8.87 -7.56 10.67
N THR A 71 -8.42 -6.31 10.53
CA THR A 71 -7.95 -5.73 9.28
C THR A 71 -6.68 -4.92 9.53
N ARG A 72 -5.67 -5.15 8.70
CA ARG A 72 -4.41 -4.41 8.67
C ARG A 72 -4.39 -3.49 7.46
N PHE A 73 -3.62 -2.42 7.57
CA PHE A 73 -3.51 -1.38 6.55
C PHE A 73 -2.06 -1.24 6.13
N ALA A 74 -1.82 -1.16 4.82
CA ALA A 74 -0.55 -0.79 4.23
C ALA A 74 -0.78 0.48 3.40
N LEU A 75 -0.06 1.54 3.74
CA LEU A 75 -0.16 2.83 3.08
C LEU A 75 1.14 3.09 2.34
N ALA A 76 1.07 3.23 1.02
CA ALA A 76 2.16 3.71 0.20
C ALA A 76 1.98 5.20 -0.07
N CYS A 77 3.06 5.96 0.09
CA CYS A 77 3.09 7.40 -0.14
C CYS A 77 4.51 7.83 -0.51
N ASN A 78 4.63 8.93 -1.25
CA ASN A 78 5.93 9.52 -1.56
C ASN A 78 6.39 10.46 -0.44
N ASP A 79 5.45 11.18 0.17
CA ASP A 79 5.72 12.11 1.27
C ASP A 79 4.87 11.78 2.51
N SER A 80 5.51 11.13 3.50
CA SER A 80 4.85 10.80 4.76
C SER A 80 4.37 12.03 5.55
N SER A 81 4.94 13.22 5.31
CA SER A 81 4.55 14.45 6.03
C SER A 81 3.14 14.94 5.66
N LYS A 82 2.62 14.54 4.50
CA LYS A 82 1.25 14.82 4.05
C LYS A 82 0.20 13.94 4.72
N LEU A 83 0.62 12.90 5.45
CA LEU A 83 -0.27 12.08 6.26
C LEU A 83 -0.48 12.71 7.63
N ILE A 84 -1.71 12.71 8.12
CA ILE A 84 -2.03 13.20 9.46
C ILE A 84 -1.30 12.39 10.54
N GLU A 85 -0.82 13.06 11.59
CA GLU A 85 -0.15 12.46 12.76
C GLU A 85 -0.88 11.22 13.33
N PRO A 86 -2.23 11.19 13.42
CA PRO A 86 -2.94 10.03 13.93
C PRO A 86 -2.79 8.75 13.08
N ILE A 87 -2.55 8.87 11.78
CA ILE A 87 -2.27 7.71 10.91
C ILE A 87 -0.83 7.26 11.14
N GLN A 88 0.13 8.20 11.10
CA GLN A 88 1.55 7.91 11.27
C GLN A 88 1.83 7.20 12.60
N SER A 89 1.26 7.70 13.71
CA SER A 89 1.41 7.10 15.05
C SER A 89 0.87 5.67 15.18
N ARG A 90 0.01 5.21 14.27
CA ARG A 90 -0.56 3.85 14.25
C ARG A 90 0.17 2.90 13.31
N CYS A 91 1.07 3.42 12.47
CA CYS A 91 1.75 2.64 11.44
C CYS A 91 3.22 2.47 11.78
N ALA A 92 3.77 1.30 11.46
CA ALA A 92 5.21 1.15 11.36
C ALA A 92 5.69 1.86 10.08
N ILE A 93 6.54 2.87 10.22
CA ILE A 93 7.06 3.63 9.08
C ILE A 93 8.25 2.89 8.49
N VAL A 94 8.10 2.39 7.27
CA VAL A 94 9.18 1.81 6.49
C VAL A 94 9.59 2.83 5.43
N ARG A 95 10.78 3.42 5.57
CA ARG A 95 11.30 4.40 4.61
C ARG A 95 12.11 3.69 3.53
N PHE A 96 11.67 3.82 2.29
CA PHE A 96 12.43 3.36 1.13
C PHE A 96 13.43 4.46 0.73
N THR A 97 14.71 4.09 0.67
CA THR A 97 15.76 4.97 0.13
C THR A 97 15.93 4.72 -1.36
N LYS A 98 16.58 5.66 -2.06
CA LYS A 98 16.99 5.44 -3.44
C LYS A 98 17.88 4.20 -3.51
N LEU A 99 17.72 3.43 -4.58
CA LEU A 99 18.62 2.33 -4.90
C LEU A 99 19.99 2.89 -5.22
N THR A 100 21.03 2.16 -4.80
CA THR A 100 22.41 2.45 -5.20
C THR A 100 22.64 2.06 -6.66
N ASP A 101 23.62 2.69 -7.31
CA ASP A 101 23.97 2.36 -8.70
C ASP A 101 24.33 0.88 -8.86
N GLU A 102 24.96 0.28 -7.85
CA GLU A 102 25.29 -1.15 -7.82
C GLU A 102 24.03 -2.04 -7.80
N GLU A 103 23.04 -1.70 -6.98
CA GLU A 103 21.75 -2.43 -6.92
C GLU A 103 20.97 -2.28 -8.21
N MET A 104 20.94 -1.08 -8.79
CA MET A 104 20.29 -0.81 -10.07
C MET A 104 20.95 -1.62 -11.20
N LEU A 105 22.28 -1.58 -11.29
CA LEU A 105 23.04 -2.31 -12.31
C LEU A 105 22.90 -3.82 -12.16
N LYS A 106 22.87 -4.34 -10.93
CA LYS A 106 22.58 -5.76 -10.67
C LYS A 106 21.19 -6.15 -11.16
N ARG A 107 20.17 -5.33 -10.87
CA ARG A 107 18.80 -5.59 -11.33
C ARG A 107 18.69 -5.49 -12.85
N LEU A 108 19.37 -4.52 -13.46
CA LEU A 108 19.40 -4.30 -14.91
C LEU A 108 20.02 -5.50 -15.63
N LYS A 109 21.18 -6.00 -15.16
CA LYS A 109 21.80 -7.22 -15.69
C LYS A 109 20.86 -8.42 -15.63
N THR A 110 20.15 -8.58 -14.50
CA THR A 110 19.17 -9.66 -14.35
C THR A 110 18.07 -9.60 -15.43
N VAL A 111 17.62 -8.38 -15.79
CA VAL A 111 16.60 -8.19 -16.83
C VAL A 111 17.19 -8.46 -18.22
N ILE A 112 18.37 -7.93 -18.52
CA ILE A 112 19.08 -8.14 -19.80
C ILE A 112 19.29 -9.64 -20.07
N ASP A 113 19.78 -10.38 -19.07
CA ASP A 113 20.00 -11.82 -19.17
C ASP A 113 18.68 -12.58 -19.41
N SER A 114 17.58 -12.16 -18.77
CA SER A 114 16.27 -12.78 -18.92
C SER A 114 15.63 -12.54 -20.29
N GLU A 115 15.86 -11.36 -20.86
CA GLU A 115 15.37 -10.96 -22.18
C GLU A 115 16.29 -11.42 -23.32
N LYS A 116 17.44 -12.04 -22.99
CA LYS A 116 18.50 -12.44 -23.94
C LYS A 116 18.96 -11.29 -24.83
N TYR A 117 19.05 -10.10 -24.24
CA TYR A 117 19.49 -8.91 -24.94
C TYR A 117 21.01 -8.76 -24.82
N GLU A 118 21.69 -8.39 -25.89
CA GLU A 118 23.12 -8.04 -25.84
C GLU A 118 23.26 -6.56 -25.53
N ALA A 119 23.54 -6.23 -24.25
CA ALA A 119 23.86 -4.88 -23.85
C ALA A 119 25.34 -4.56 -24.09
N THR A 120 25.63 -3.38 -24.63
CA THR A 120 26.99 -2.84 -24.74
C THR A 120 27.45 -2.26 -23.41
N ALA A 121 28.77 -2.23 -23.17
CA ALA A 121 29.36 -1.73 -21.92
C ALA A 121 29.03 -0.24 -21.65
N ASP A 122 28.78 0.55 -22.70
CA ASP A 122 28.35 1.96 -22.59
C ASP A 122 26.84 2.11 -22.31
N GLY A 123 26.06 1.03 -22.40
CA GLY A 123 24.62 1.00 -22.16
C GLY A 123 24.21 0.40 -20.81
N LEU A 124 25.19 0.11 -19.95
CA LEU A 124 25.07 -0.50 -18.62
C LEU A 124 25.54 0.47 -17.54
#